data_AF-A0A897TJ44-F1
#
_entry.id   AF-A0A897TJ44-F1
#
_cell.length_a   1.000
_cell.length_b   1.000
_cell.length_c   1.000
_cell.angle_alpha   90.00
_cell.angle_beta   90.00
_cell.angle_gamma   90.00
#
_symmetry.space_group_name_H-M   'P 1'
#
loop_
_entity.id
_entity.type
_entity.pdbx_description
1 polymer ?
#
loop_
_entity_poly.entity_id
_entity_poly.type
_entity_poly.pdbx_seq_one_letter_code
_entity_poly.pdbx_strand_id
1 'polypeptide(L)'
;DEKLRLFAIPEEFWPRIRHSWKYQQTYISGRFDFAFNNETGEVKCFEYNADSASTLLECGLIQQKWAESVGLDKQDTRGSGFAVERNLKMAWANSGATGRVHFCVDEEREEQYTALYCMQAAEAVGLEGKLCILFDEFRFDDNGHVVDSDGVRVRNVWKT
;
A
#
# COMPACT_ATOMS: atom_id res chain seq x y z
N ASP A 1 15.10 8.91 22.66
CA ASP A 1 14.95 10.17 21.90
C ASP A 1 16.17 10.49 21.06
N GLU A 2 17.39 10.25 21.55
CA GLU A 2 18.63 10.40 20.75
C GLU A 2 18.57 9.73 19.37
N LYS A 3 18.10 8.47 19.30
CA LYS A 3 17.92 7.77 18.01
C LYS A 3 16.87 8.42 17.11
N LEU A 4 15.78 8.95 17.68
CA LEU A 4 14.68 9.54 16.90
C LEU A 4 15.09 10.88 16.28
N ARG A 5 15.98 11.63 16.93
CA ARG A 5 16.57 12.85 16.36
C ARG A 5 17.32 12.62 15.05
N LEU A 6 17.91 11.44 14.86
CA LEU A 6 18.64 11.10 13.64
C LEU A 6 17.73 11.07 12.40
N PHE A 7 16.41 10.91 12.58
CA PHE A 7 15.43 10.87 11.49
C PHE A 7 14.94 12.25 11.06
N ALA A 8 15.33 13.32 11.77
CA ALA A 8 14.95 14.70 11.47
C ALA A 8 13.42 14.95 11.39
N ILE A 9 12.62 14.11 12.06
CA ILE A 9 11.16 14.31 12.17
C ILE A 9 10.89 15.34 13.28
N PRO A 10 10.01 16.34 13.07
CA PRO A 10 9.68 17.35 14.10
C PRO A 10 9.23 16.72 15.43
N GLU A 11 9.71 17.26 16.55
CA GLU A 11 9.50 16.68 17.88
C GLU A 11 8.01 16.62 18.28
N GLU A 12 7.19 17.51 17.71
CA GLU A 12 5.74 17.58 17.90
C GLU A 12 5.02 16.29 17.45
N PHE A 13 5.61 15.54 16.50
CA PHE A 13 5.04 14.28 16.01
C PHE A 13 5.49 13.06 16.82
N TRP A 14 6.54 13.16 17.64
CA TRP A 14 7.11 12.00 18.32
C TRP A 14 6.13 11.28 19.26
N PRO A 15 5.26 11.96 20.03
CA PRO A 15 4.22 11.28 20.80
C PRO A 15 3.28 10.46 19.91
N ARG A 16 2.94 10.95 18.70
CA ARG A 16 2.08 10.25 17.74
C ARG A 16 2.77 9.03 17.13
N ILE A 17 4.05 9.13 16.79
CA ILE A 17 4.85 7.99 16.30
C ILE A 17 4.86 6.86 17.34
N ARG A 18 5.15 7.18 18.60
CA ARG A 18 5.17 6.19 19.69
C ARG A 18 3.79 5.58 19.93
N HIS A 19 2.73 6.39 19.85
CA HIS A 19 1.36 5.91 19.96
C HIS A 19 1.02 4.94 18.81
N SER A 20 1.32 5.31 17.56
CA SER A 20 1.11 4.46 16.39
C SER A 20 1.84 3.13 16.53
N TRP A 21 3.13 3.15 16.87
CA TRP A 21 3.93 1.94 17.09
C TRP A 21 3.36 0.99 18.16
N LYS A 22 2.79 1.55 19.23
CA LYS A 22 2.28 0.77 20.36
C LYS A 22 0.86 0.24 20.15
N TYR A 23 0.01 0.99 19.45
CA TYR A 23 -1.44 0.74 19.43
C TYR A 23 -2.04 0.56 18.03
N GLN A 24 -1.30 0.88 16.97
CA GLN A 24 -1.78 0.84 15.58
C GLN A 24 -0.78 0.07 14.72
N GLN A 25 -0.60 -1.21 15.04
CA GLN A 25 0.34 -2.11 14.35
C GLN A 25 -0.24 -2.66 13.05
N THR A 26 -0.91 -1.80 12.27
CA THR A 26 -1.50 -2.15 10.99
C THR A 26 -0.50 -1.86 9.88
N TYR A 27 -0.32 -2.82 8.99
CA TYR A 27 0.59 -2.71 7.84
C TYR A 27 0.02 -3.49 6.66
N ILE A 28 0.06 -2.90 5.46
CA ILE A 28 -0.47 -3.50 4.24
C ILE A 28 0.65 -4.07 3.38
N SER A 29 1.62 -3.23 3.00
CA SER A 29 2.68 -3.61 2.06
C SER A 29 3.86 -2.64 2.12
N GLY A 30 4.96 -3.06 1.50
CA GLY A 30 6.24 -2.36 1.45
C GLY A 30 7.23 -3.20 0.65
N ARG A 31 8.34 -2.58 0.24
CA ARG A 31 9.28 -3.16 -0.74
C ARG A 31 10.71 -3.05 -0.25
N PHE A 32 11.45 -4.15 -0.32
CA PHE A 32 12.89 -4.17 -0.10
C PHE A 32 13.62 -4.12 -1.43
N ASP A 33 14.65 -3.29 -1.49
CA ASP A 33 15.47 -3.13 -2.68
C ASP A 33 16.83 -3.81 -2.41
N PHE A 34 17.14 -4.85 -3.18
CA PHE A 34 18.33 -5.68 -3.01
C PHE A 34 19.26 -5.60 -4.22
N ALA A 35 20.56 -5.69 -3.98
CA ALA A 35 21.54 -6.15 -4.95
C ALA A 35 21.90 -7.61 -4.69
N PHE A 36 21.98 -8.38 -5.77
CA PHE A 36 22.46 -9.76 -5.75
C PHE A 36 23.66 -9.89 -6.68
N ASN A 37 24.77 -10.42 -6.16
CA ASN A 37 25.95 -10.73 -6.93
C ASN A 37 25.94 -12.23 -7.26
N ASN A 38 25.82 -12.56 -8.54
CA ASN A 38 25.73 -13.95 -9.02
C ASN A 38 27.07 -14.71 -8.96
N GLU A 39 28.21 -14.04 -9.02
CA GLU A 39 29.54 -14.67 -8.96
C GLU A 39 29.89 -15.10 -7.52
N THR A 40 29.56 -14.26 -6.55
CA THR A 40 29.88 -14.49 -5.12
C THR A 40 28.72 -15.10 -4.34
N GLY A 41 27.49 -14.97 -4.85
CA GLY A 41 26.26 -15.37 -4.15
C GLY A 41 25.82 -14.39 -3.06
N GLU A 42 26.45 -13.23 -2.92
CA GLU A 42 26.12 -12.24 -1.89
C GLU A 42 24.83 -11.47 -2.19
N VAL A 43 24.01 -11.23 -1.16
CA VAL A 43 22.82 -10.37 -1.20
C VAL A 43 23.05 -9.18 -0.26
N LYS A 44 22.78 -7.97 -0.75
CA LYS A 44 22.79 -6.73 0.05
C LYS A 44 21.47 -6.00 -0.07
N CYS A 45 20.90 -5.60 1.07
CA CYS A 45 19.72 -4.74 1.13
C CYS A 45 20.17 -3.28 1.12
N PHE A 46 19.66 -2.48 0.18
CA PHE A 46 19.92 -1.05 0.16
C PHE A 46 18.93 -0.30 1.04
N GLU A 47 17.64 -0.57 0.86
CA GLU A 47 16.59 0.13 1.58
C GLU A 47 15.34 -0.72 1.75
N TYR A 48 14.48 -0.24 2.65
CA TYR A 48 13.14 -0.76 2.86
C TYR A 48 12.14 0.39 2.71
N ASN A 49 11.46 0.41 1.56
CA ASN A 49 10.38 1.31 1.24
C ASN A 49 9.11 0.88 2.02
N ALA A 50 9.00 1.34 3.26
CA ALA A 50 7.98 0.91 4.21
C ALA A 50 6.76 1.84 4.31
N ASP A 51 6.82 3.05 3.73
CA ASP A 51 5.76 4.06 3.81
C ASP A 51 4.87 4.05 2.54
N SER A 52 5.49 4.14 1.37
CA SER A 52 4.81 4.21 0.08
C SER A 52 5.52 3.43 -1.02
N ALA A 53 5.34 2.11 -1.04
CA ALA A 53 5.91 1.27 -2.09
C ALA A 53 4.94 1.07 -3.27
N SER A 54 5.40 1.39 -4.49
CA SER A 54 4.73 1.07 -5.75
C SER A 54 5.09 -0.33 -6.26
N THR A 55 4.82 -0.64 -7.54
CA THR A 55 5.15 -1.90 -8.26
C THR A 55 4.33 -3.15 -7.91
N LEU A 56 3.26 -2.98 -7.10
CA LEU A 56 2.41 -4.10 -6.67
C LEU A 56 1.64 -4.72 -7.84
N LEU A 57 1.09 -3.90 -8.74
CA LEU A 57 0.36 -4.38 -9.92
C LEU A 57 1.28 -5.10 -10.90
N GLU A 58 2.46 -4.53 -11.15
CA GLU A 58 3.48 -5.07 -12.05
C GLU A 58 3.85 -6.48 -11.64
N CYS A 59 4.25 -6.63 -10.38
CA CYS A 59 4.70 -7.90 -9.81
C CYS A 59 3.55 -8.89 -9.65
N GLY A 60 2.42 -8.43 -9.09
CA GLY A 60 1.29 -9.28 -8.72
C GLY A 60 0.39 -9.71 -9.87
N LEU A 61 0.43 -9.04 -11.02
CA LEU A 61 -0.45 -9.35 -12.16
C LEU A 61 0.23 -9.23 -13.53
N ILE A 62 0.92 -8.13 -13.82
CA ILE A 62 1.39 -7.85 -15.19
C ILE A 62 2.49 -8.82 -15.63
N GLN A 63 3.44 -9.17 -14.75
CA GLN A 63 4.49 -10.15 -15.06
C GLN A 63 3.91 -11.51 -15.44
N GLN A 64 2.85 -11.94 -14.75
CA GLN A 64 2.17 -13.21 -15.03
C GLN A 64 1.43 -13.15 -16.38
N LYS A 65 0.68 -12.07 -16.65
CA LYS A 65 0.03 -11.85 -17.94
C LYS A 65 1.03 -11.82 -19.11
N TRP A 66 2.19 -11.19 -18.90
CA TRP A 66 3.26 -11.20 -19.88
C TRP A 66 3.75 -12.62 -20.14
N ALA A 67 4.06 -13.39 -19.09
CA ALA A 67 4.52 -14.76 -19.22
C ALA A 67 3.53 -15.64 -20.01
N GLU A 68 2.23 -15.51 -19.73
CA GLU A 68 1.16 -16.21 -20.47
C GLU A 68 1.13 -15.81 -21.95
N SER A 69 1.25 -14.51 -22.24
CA SER A 69 1.20 -14.01 -23.62
C SER A 69 2.34 -14.50 -24.53
N VAL A 70 3.44 -14.95 -23.94
CA VAL A 70 4.60 -15.51 -24.66
C VAL A 70 4.79 -17.01 -24.44
N GLY A 71 3.86 -17.69 -23.76
CA GLY A 71 3.88 -19.14 -23.51
C GLY A 71 4.95 -19.60 -22.51
N LEU A 72 5.25 -18.77 -21.52
CA LEU A 72 6.16 -19.08 -20.40
C LEU A 72 5.44 -19.61 -19.14
N ASP A 73 4.11 -19.65 -19.16
CA ASP A 73 3.21 -20.24 -18.16
C ASP A 73 3.16 -21.77 -18.27
N LYS A 74 4.31 -22.41 -18.03
CA LYS A 74 4.42 -23.87 -18.00
C LYS A 74 3.90 -24.39 -16.67
N GLN A 75 3.51 -25.67 -16.63
CA GLN A 75 2.91 -26.30 -15.44
C GLN A 75 3.73 -26.15 -14.15
N ASP A 76 5.06 -26.02 -14.26
CA ASP A 76 5.98 -25.89 -13.13
C ASP A 76 6.58 -24.48 -12.94
N THR A 77 6.12 -23.48 -13.69
CA THR A 77 6.57 -22.08 -13.54
C THR A 77 5.53 -21.24 -12.81
N ARG A 78 6.00 -20.20 -12.12
CA ARG A 78 5.13 -19.19 -11.47
C ARG A 78 5.78 -17.83 -11.55
N GLY A 79 4.99 -16.78 -11.75
CA GLY A 79 5.46 -15.40 -11.61
C GLY A 79 6.02 -15.12 -10.22
N SER A 80 7.00 -14.22 -10.12
CA SER A 80 7.64 -13.86 -8.85
C SER A 80 6.65 -13.30 -7.81
N GLY A 81 5.61 -12.60 -8.29
CA GLY A 81 4.55 -12.03 -7.47
C GLY A 81 3.31 -12.90 -7.27
N PHE A 82 3.35 -14.21 -7.54
CA PHE A 82 2.17 -15.09 -7.47
C PHE A 82 1.41 -15.06 -6.13
N ALA A 83 2.07 -14.65 -5.04
CA ALA A 83 1.48 -14.56 -3.70
C ALA A 83 0.99 -13.15 -3.33
N VAL A 84 1.26 -12.13 -4.15
CA VAL A 84 0.99 -10.71 -3.83
C VAL A 84 -0.51 -10.50 -3.59
N GLU A 85 -1.36 -10.95 -4.51
CA GLU A 85 -2.82 -10.79 -4.38
C GLU A 85 -3.35 -11.43 -3.09
N ARG A 86 -2.99 -12.69 -2.82
CA ARG A 86 -3.37 -13.40 -1.59
C ARG A 86 -2.90 -12.65 -0.35
N ASN A 87 -1.66 -12.17 -0.35
CA ASN A 87 -1.07 -11.48 0.80
C ASN A 87 -1.72 -10.11 1.04
N LEU A 88 -2.05 -9.36 -0.02
CA LEU A 88 -2.79 -8.10 0.09
C LEU A 88 -4.19 -8.33 0.69
N LYS A 89 -4.91 -9.35 0.21
CA LYS A 89 -6.22 -9.73 0.79
C LYS A 89 -6.10 -10.07 2.27
N MET A 90 -5.11 -10.88 2.66
CA MET A 90 -4.87 -11.20 4.07
C MET A 90 -4.51 -9.96 4.89
N ALA A 91 -3.71 -9.04 4.35
CA ALA A 91 -3.34 -7.81 5.04
C ALA A 91 -4.57 -6.93 5.30
N TRP A 92 -5.44 -6.76 4.29
CA TRP A 92 -6.69 -6.03 4.44
C TRP A 92 -7.66 -6.68 5.42
N ALA A 93 -7.83 -8.01 5.35
CA ALA A 93 -8.71 -8.74 6.28
C ALA A 93 -8.26 -8.60 7.74
N ASN A 94 -6.95 -8.49 7.97
CA ASN A 94 -6.36 -8.33 9.31
C ASN A 94 -6.13 -6.86 9.70
N SER A 95 -6.49 -5.90 8.85
CA SER A 95 -6.19 -4.48 9.08
C SER A 95 -7.02 -3.85 10.20
N GLY A 96 -8.16 -4.45 10.54
CA GLY A 96 -9.16 -3.89 11.44
C GLY A 96 -10.01 -2.77 10.82
N ALA A 97 -9.80 -2.44 9.54
CA ALA A 97 -10.64 -1.49 8.82
C ALA A 97 -12.06 -2.04 8.65
N THR A 98 -13.04 -1.15 8.67
CA THR A 98 -14.45 -1.45 8.40
C THR A 98 -15.07 -0.34 7.59
N GLY A 99 -16.01 -0.66 6.70
CA GLY A 99 -16.68 0.30 5.84
C GLY A 99 -15.77 0.80 4.71
N ARG A 100 -15.86 2.10 4.39
CA ARG A 100 -15.13 2.71 3.28
C ARG A 100 -13.66 2.97 3.61
N VAL A 101 -12.80 2.59 2.67
CA VAL A 101 -11.38 2.94 2.59
C VAL A 101 -11.19 3.90 1.42
N HIS A 102 -10.66 5.09 1.71
CA HIS A 102 -10.35 6.09 0.71
C HIS A 102 -8.90 5.89 0.26
N PHE A 103 -8.71 5.53 -1.01
CA PHE A 103 -7.42 5.34 -1.64
C PHE A 103 -6.99 6.67 -2.24
N CYS A 104 -6.21 7.43 -1.48
CA CYS A 104 -5.76 8.77 -1.86
C CYS A 104 -4.46 8.67 -2.68
N VAL A 105 -4.47 9.30 -3.86
CA VAL A 105 -3.35 9.32 -4.81
C VAL A 105 -3.17 10.70 -5.43
N ASP A 106 -1.98 10.96 -5.97
CA ASP A 106 -1.74 12.13 -6.84
C ASP A 106 -2.32 11.90 -8.26
N GLU A 107 -2.17 12.87 -9.16
CA GLU A 107 -2.56 12.76 -10.58
C GLU A 107 -1.65 11.83 -11.39
N GLU A 108 -0.65 11.21 -10.75
CA GLU A 108 0.27 10.29 -11.42
C GLU A 108 -0.38 8.93 -11.71
N ARG A 109 -0.20 8.45 -12.94
CA ARG A 109 -0.84 7.22 -13.42
C ARG A 109 -0.32 5.98 -12.70
N GLU A 110 0.95 5.98 -12.30
CA GLU A 110 1.55 4.91 -11.50
C GLU A 110 0.87 4.72 -10.15
N GLU A 111 0.56 5.82 -9.48
CA GLU A 111 -0.12 5.78 -8.20
C GLU A 111 -1.55 5.27 -8.37
N GLN A 112 -2.26 5.74 -9.39
CA GLN A 112 -3.65 5.35 -9.66
C GLN A 112 -3.79 3.84 -9.91
N TYR A 113 -2.98 3.24 -10.79
CA TYR A 113 -3.11 1.80 -11.03
C TYR A 113 -2.66 0.96 -9.82
N THR A 114 -1.68 1.45 -9.04
CA THR A 114 -1.24 0.79 -7.81
C THR A 114 -2.37 0.80 -6.77
N ALA A 115 -3.02 1.96 -6.60
CA ALA A 115 -4.16 2.12 -5.73
C ALA A 115 -5.33 1.23 -6.13
N LEU A 116 -5.69 1.20 -7.42
CA LEU A 116 -6.75 0.33 -7.93
C LEU A 116 -6.46 -1.15 -7.67
N TYR A 117 -5.21 -1.59 -7.80
CA TYR A 117 -4.83 -2.97 -7.49
C TYR A 117 -4.96 -3.29 -6.00
N CYS A 118 -4.50 -2.39 -5.13
CA CYS A 118 -4.67 -2.52 -3.67
C CYS A 118 -6.15 -2.47 -3.26
N MET A 119 -6.95 -1.64 -3.92
CA MET A 119 -8.38 -1.45 -3.69
C MET A 119 -9.16 -2.73 -4.01
N GLN A 120 -8.86 -3.40 -5.13
CA GLN A 120 -9.47 -4.69 -5.47
C GLN A 120 -9.23 -5.75 -4.38
N ALA A 121 -8.05 -5.75 -3.76
CA ALA A 121 -7.76 -6.66 -2.66
C ALA A 121 -8.56 -6.34 -1.38
N ALA A 122 -8.80 -5.05 -1.10
CA ALA A 122 -9.65 -4.60 0.01
C ALA A 122 -11.13 -4.97 -0.23
N GLU A 123 -11.63 -4.72 -1.45
CA GLU A 123 -13.00 -5.06 -1.84
C GLU A 123 -13.27 -6.56 -1.80
N ALA A 124 -12.28 -7.37 -2.18
CA ALA A 124 -12.38 -8.83 -2.13
C ALA A 124 -12.55 -9.41 -0.70
N VAL A 125 -12.29 -8.61 0.34
CA VAL A 125 -12.52 -8.98 1.74
C VAL A 125 -13.68 -8.20 2.37
N GLY A 126 -14.50 -7.55 1.55
CA GLY A 126 -15.77 -6.91 1.96
C GLY A 126 -15.65 -5.45 2.40
N LEU A 127 -14.51 -4.80 2.19
CA LEU A 127 -14.39 -3.36 2.38
C LEU A 127 -14.97 -2.61 1.18
N GLU A 128 -15.37 -1.36 1.39
CA GLU A 128 -15.78 -0.49 0.29
C GLU A 128 -14.58 0.36 -0.13
N GLY A 129 -14.17 0.30 -1.40
CA GLY A 129 -13.09 1.11 -1.95
C GLY A 129 -13.61 2.41 -2.58
N LYS A 130 -12.89 3.51 -2.37
CA LYS A 130 -13.06 4.73 -3.18
C LYS A 130 -11.71 5.30 -3.56
N LEU A 131 -11.45 5.41 -4.86
CA LEU A 131 -10.29 6.11 -5.37
C LEU A 131 -10.53 7.62 -5.23
N CYS A 132 -9.57 8.33 -4.62
CA CYS A 132 -9.62 9.78 -4.43
C CYS A 132 -8.35 10.37 -5.04
N ILE A 133 -8.50 11.09 -6.16
CA ILE A 133 -7.39 11.77 -6.84
C ILE A 133 -7.31 13.18 -6.28
N LEU A 134 -6.13 13.59 -5.82
CA LEU A 134 -5.92 14.84 -5.09
C LEU A 134 -6.90 15.00 -3.92
N PHE A 135 -7.42 16.21 -3.73
CA PHE A 135 -8.22 16.57 -2.55
C PHE A 135 -9.63 17.08 -2.86
N ASP A 136 -10.00 17.20 -4.14
CA ASP A 136 -11.29 17.77 -4.56
C ASP A 136 -12.50 16.93 -4.08
N GLU A 137 -12.26 15.65 -3.78
CA GLU A 137 -13.24 14.74 -3.20
C GLU A 137 -13.65 15.10 -1.76
N PHE A 138 -12.88 15.93 -1.06
CA PHE A 138 -13.03 16.11 0.38
C PHE A 138 -13.55 17.49 0.77
N ARG A 139 -14.46 17.52 1.75
CA ARG A 139 -14.94 18.74 2.41
C ARG A 139 -15.17 18.51 3.89
N PHE A 140 -15.40 19.59 4.63
CA PHE A 140 -15.90 19.50 6.00
C PHE A 140 -17.44 19.46 6.01
N ASP A 141 -18.04 18.59 6.82
CA ASP A 141 -19.46 18.63 7.16
C ASP A 141 -19.75 19.70 8.23
N ASP A 142 -21.05 19.91 8.54
CA ASP A 142 -21.49 20.88 9.55
C ASP A 142 -20.95 20.59 10.97
N ASN A 143 -20.45 19.37 11.22
CA ASN A 143 -19.85 18.95 12.48
C ASN A 143 -18.30 19.05 12.47
N GLY A 144 -17.70 19.54 11.37
CA GLY A 144 -16.25 19.64 11.22
C GLY A 144 -15.55 18.31 10.92
N HIS A 145 -16.26 17.26 10.50
CA HIS A 145 -15.66 16.03 10.01
C HIS A 145 -15.29 16.14 8.53
N VAL A 146 -14.17 15.54 8.15
CA VAL A 146 -13.85 15.33 6.73
C VAL A 146 -14.79 14.27 6.16
N VAL A 147 -15.50 14.63 5.09
CA VAL A 147 -16.39 13.76 4.32
C VAL A 147 -16.00 13.78 2.85
N ASP A 148 -16.22 12.67 2.16
CA ASP A 148 -16.02 12.59 0.71
C ASP A 148 -17.19 13.19 -0.08
N SER A 149 -17.13 13.15 -1.42
CA SER A 149 -18.16 13.67 -2.32
C SER A 149 -19.55 13.02 -2.12
N ASP A 150 -19.61 11.79 -1.62
CA ASP A 150 -20.86 11.07 -1.32
C ASP A 150 -21.41 11.41 0.07
N GLY A 151 -20.71 12.23 0.85
CA GLY A 151 -21.03 12.55 2.23
C GLY A 151 -20.64 11.45 3.22
N VAL A 152 -19.81 10.48 2.80
CA VAL A 152 -19.28 9.44 3.68
C VAL A 152 -18.10 10.01 4.45
N ARG A 153 -18.15 9.86 5.78
CA ARG A 153 -17.06 10.32 6.65
C ARG A 153 -15.77 9.55 6.38
N VAL A 154 -14.68 10.28 6.19
CA VAL A 154 -13.34 9.72 6.03
C VAL A 154 -12.85 9.17 7.37
N ARG A 155 -12.68 7.85 7.44
CA ARG A 155 -12.22 7.13 8.65
C ARG A 155 -11.02 6.23 8.39
N ASN A 156 -11.00 5.57 7.24
CA ASN A 156 -9.87 4.77 6.77
C ASN A 156 -9.32 5.40 5.49
N VAL A 157 -8.01 5.58 5.46
CA VAL A 157 -7.26 6.09 4.32
C VAL A 157 -6.13 5.12 4.01
N TRP A 158 -6.00 4.78 2.74
CA TRP A 158 -4.79 4.22 2.16
C TRP A 158 -4.16 5.30 1.28
N LYS A 159 -2.84 5.44 1.33
CA LYS A 159 -2.12 6.46 0.57
C LYS A 159 -0.93 5.85 -0.17
N THR A 160 -0.63 6.41 -1.34
CA THR A 160 0.68 6.32 -2.00
C THR A 160 1.68 7.32 -1.43
#